data_AF-A0A497J6F0-F1
#
_entry.id   AF-A0A497J6F0-F1
#
_cell.length_a   1.000
_cell.length_b   1.000
_cell.length_c   1.000
_cell.angle_alpha   90.00
_cell.angle_beta   90.00
_cell.angle_gamma   90.00
#
_symmetry.space_group_name_H-M   'P 1'
#
loop_
_entity.id
_entity.type
_entity.pdbx_description
1 polymer ?
#
loop_
_entity_poly.entity_id
_entity_poly.type
_entity_poly.pdbx_seq_one_letter_code
_entity_poly.pdbx_strand_id
1 'polypeptide(L)'
;EPMDVRVVEIMIHKEQMTTRPLKMPEDTYSWLKTEIRRVNMMKDSDPLEIRRLTSNLFDLSSARLRKIVRYLLLSHVDDMEWRILEHLTPEERVLYLVLKGIIDKWRKDLREEK
;
A
#
# COMPACT_ATOMS: atom_id res chain seq x y z
N GLU A 1 -15.85 -0.71 12.23
CA GLU A 1 -15.77 0.64 12.83
C GLU A 1 -15.63 1.65 11.71
N PRO A 2 -16.19 2.87 11.84
CA PRO A 2 -15.92 3.93 10.88
C PRO A 2 -14.42 4.24 10.86
N MET A 3 -13.85 4.43 9.67
CA MET A 3 -12.43 4.75 9.51
C MET A 3 -12.16 6.14 10.13
N ASP A 4 -11.18 6.21 11.04
CA ASP A 4 -10.68 7.45 11.62
C ASP A 4 -9.14 7.45 11.65
N VAL A 5 -8.54 8.60 12.00
CA VAL A 5 -7.08 8.76 12.00
C VAL A 5 -6.37 7.78 12.94
N ARG A 6 -6.97 7.50 14.11
CA ARG A 6 -6.38 6.58 15.10
C ARG A 6 -6.42 5.15 14.60
N VAL A 7 -7.50 4.76 13.92
CA VAL A 7 -7.62 3.45 13.28
C VAL A 7 -6.50 3.27 12.24
N VAL A 8 -6.24 4.30 11.40
CA VAL A 8 -5.15 4.25 10.42
C VAL A 8 -3.79 4.13 11.10
N GLU A 9 -3.55 4.86 12.19
CA GLU A 9 -2.27 4.79 12.91
C GLU A 9 -2.03 3.42 13.55
N ILE A 10 -3.08 2.81 14.11
CA ILE A 10 -3.03 1.44 14.60
C ILE A 10 -2.73 0.47 13.45
N MET A 11 -3.35 0.67 12.28
CA MET A 11 -3.06 -0.12 11.09
C MET A 11 -1.62 0.03 10.61
N ILE A 12 -1.07 1.24 10.60
CA ILE A 12 0.33 1.51 10.25
C ILE A 12 1.26 0.78 11.21
N HIS A 13 1.01 0.88 12.51
CA HIS A 13 1.82 0.19 13.51
C HIS A 13 1.79 -1.33 13.32
N LYS A 14 0.60 -1.91 13.11
CA LYS A 14 0.46 -3.35 12.81
C LYS A 14 1.14 -3.74 11.49
N GLU A 15 1.04 -2.89 10.48
CA GLU A 15 1.70 -3.08 9.19
C GLU A 15 3.23 -3.11 9.36
N GLN A 16 3.81 -2.25 10.19
CA GLN A 16 5.26 -2.24 10.44
C GLN A 16 5.76 -3.50 11.16
N MET A 17 4.94 -4.09 12.02
CA MET A 17 5.31 -5.27 12.84
C MET A 17 5.11 -6.61 12.13
N THR A 18 4.39 -6.62 11.00
CA THR A 18 4.06 -7.85 10.27
C THR A 18 4.95 -8.03 9.05
N THR A 19 5.20 -9.27 8.64
CA THR A 19 6.01 -9.58 7.44
C THR A 19 5.18 -9.59 6.16
N ARG A 20 3.95 -10.12 6.22
CA ARG A 20 2.95 -10.07 5.15
C ARG A 20 2.21 -8.73 5.19
N PRO A 21 1.71 -8.20 4.05
CA PRO A 21 0.78 -7.09 4.08
C PRO A 21 -0.43 -7.40 4.97
N LEU A 22 -0.81 -6.46 5.83
CA LEU A 22 -2.02 -6.61 6.64
C LEU A 22 -3.26 -6.54 5.72
N LYS A 23 -4.31 -7.30 6.00
CA LYS A 23 -5.58 -7.09 5.30
C LYS A 23 -6.21 -5.78 5.79
N MET A 24 -6.40 -4.83 4.90
CA MET A 24 -6.96 -3.50 5.20
C MET A 24 -8.29 -3.31 4.47
N PRO A 25 -9.16 -2.41 4.96
CA PRO A 25 -10.34 -1.97 4.21
C PRO A 25 -9.95 -1.45 2.83
N GLU A 26 -10.72 -1.80 1.80
CA GLU A 26 -10.40 -1.48 0.41
C GLU A 26 -10.38 0.03 0.13
N ASP A 27 -11.11 0.81 0.92
CA ASP A 27 -11.23 2.27 0.80
C ASP A 27 -10.17 3.06 1.59
N THR A 28 -9.23 2.39 2.27
CA THR A 28 -8.24 3.05 3.17
C THR A 28 -7.51 4.22 2.53
N TYR A 29 -6.97 4.04 1.32
CA TYR A 29 -6.27 5.12 0.61
C TYR A 29 -7.21 6.23 0.15
N SER A 30 -8.41 5.88 -0.29
CA SER A 30 -9.42 6.83 -0.74
C SER A 30 -9.95 7.68 0.41
N TRP A 31 -10.12 7.08 1.58
CA TRP A 31 -10.43 7.78 2.82
C TRP A 31 -9.30 8.75 3.21
N LEU A 32 -8.03 8.30 3.26
CA LEU A 32 -6.89 9.16 3.58
C LEU A 32 -6.75 10.36 2.63
N LYS A 33 -6.89 10.13 1.32
CA LYS A 33 -6.85 11.19 0.30
C LYS A 33 -7.98 12.20 0.49
N THR A 34 -9.19 11.72 0.79
CA THR A 34 -10.37 12.57 1.04
C THR A 34 -10.17 13.39 2.31
N GLU A 35 -9.67 12.78 3.37
CA GLU A 35 -9.45 13.45 4.65
C GLU A 35 -8.36 14.53 4.57
N ILE A 36 -7.25 14.25 3.89
CA ILE A 36 -6.21 15.25 3.59
C ILE A 36 -6.80 16.44 2.82
N ARG A 37 -7.63 16.18 1.79
CA ARG A 37 -8.29 17.26 1.03
C ARG A 37 -9.26 18.05 1.89
N ARG A 38 -10.05 17.36 2.73
CA ARG A 38 -11.01 17.98 3.65
C ARG A 38 -10.31 18.95 4.60
N VAL A 39 -9.24 18.51 5.27
CA VAL A 39 -8.49 19.36 6.20
C VAL A 39 -7.84 20.53 5.48
N ASN A 40 -7.24 20.32 4.30
CA ASN A 40 -6.66 21.41 3.50
C ASN A 40 -7.67 22.48 3.04
N MET A 41 -8.96 22.15 2.94
CA MET A 41 -10.01 23.09 2.52
C MET A 41 -10.59 23.90 3.69
N MET A 42 -10.23 23.58 4.93
CA MET A 42 -10.71 24.32 6.10
C MET A 42 -9.92 25.62 6.28
N LYS A 43 -10.63 26.75 6.46
CA LYS A 43 -10.02 28.08 6.59
C LYS A 43 -9.05 28.20 7.79
N ASP A 44 -9.28 27.42 8.84
CA ASP A 44 -8.48 27.40 10.08
C ASP A 44 -7.84 26.02 10.33
N SER A 45 -7.40 25.34 9.26
CA SER A 45 -6.79 24.01 9.36
C SER A 45 -5.50 24.04 10.19
N ASP A 46 -5.36 23.11 11.14
CA ASP A 46 -4.10 22.91 11.86
C ASP A 46 -3.02 22.34 10.91
N PRO A 47 -1.91 23.05 10.65
CA PRO A 47 -0.83 22.56 9.80
C PRO A 47 -0.22 21.24 10.30
N LEU A 48 -0.25 20.98 11.60
CA LEU A 48 0.25 19.74 12.19
C LEU A 48 -0.64 18.54 11.84
N GLU A 49 -1.96 18.74 11.76
CA GLU A 49 -2.91 17.70 11.37
C GLU A 49 -2.72 17.29 9.90
N ILE A 50 -2.56 18.27 9.00
CA ILE A 50 -2.28 18.02 7.58
C ILE A 50 -0.97 17.23 7.42
N ARG A 51 0.08 17.66 8.15
CA ARG A 51 1.38 16.99 8.12
C ARG A 51 1.28 15.57 8.64
N ARG A 52 0.54 15.33 9.73
CA ARG A 52 0.30 14.01 10.31
C ARG A 52 -0.41 13.08 9.33
N LEU A 53 -1.51 13.53 8.72
CA LEU A 53 -2.25 12.74 7.73
C LEU A 53 -1.41 12.40 6.50
N THR A 54 -0.65 13.38 6.01
CA THR A 54 0.26 13.18 4.87
C THR A 54 1.39 12.20 5.21
N SER A 55 1.97 12.30 6.41
CA SER A 55 2.95 11.34 6.90
C SER A 55 2.36 9.94 7.00
N ASN A 56 1.16 9.81 7.59
CA ASN A 56 0.48 8.53 7.73
C ASN A 56 0.24 7.87 6.37
N LEU A 57 -0.18 8.62 5.36
CA LEU A 57 -0.32 8.12 3.98
C LEU A 57 1.02 7.63 3.42
N PHE A 58 2.08 8.42 3.58
CA PHE A 58 3.42 8.09 3.07
C PHE A 58 4.01 6.85 3.78
N ASP A 59 3.91 6.79 5.10
CA ASP A 59 4.43 5.70 5.92
C ASP A 59 3.70 4.39 5.62
N LEU A 60 2.36 4.44 5.52
CA LEU A 60 1.54 3.30 5.17
C LEU A 60 1.89 2.76 3.78
N SER A 61 1.81 3.63 2.77
CA SER A 61 2.06 3.24 1.37
C SER A 61 3.48 2.72 1.18
N SER A 62 4.48 3.34 1.82
CA SER A 62 5.87 2.90 1.75
C SER A 62 6.10 1.55 2.41
N ALA A 63 5.53 1.32 3.59
CA ALA A 63 5.61 0.04 4.28
C ALA A 63 4.99 -1.09 3.45
N ARG A 64 3.82 -0.83 2.88
CA ARG A 64 3.10 -1.81 2.05
C ARG A 64 3.80 -2.07 0.73
N LEU A 65 4.30 -1.04 0.05
CA LEU A 65 5.08 -1.16 -1.18
C LEU A 65 6.32 -2.03 -0.98
N ARG A 66 7.08 -1.83 0.11
CA ARG A 66 8.25 -2.67 0.41
C ARG A 66 7.88 -4.14 0.49
N LYS A 67 6.75 -4.48 1.12
CA LYS A 67 6.28 -5.86 1.21
C LYS A 67 5.79 -6.39 -0.14
N ILE A 68 5.04 -5.60 -0.90
CA ILE A 68 4.61 -5.94 -2.26
C ILE A 68 5.82 -6.33 -3.12
N VAL A 69 6.84 -5.48 -3.16
CA VAL A 69 8.08 -5.74 -3.91
C VAL A 69 8.79 -6.99 -3.39
N ARG A 70 8.91 -7.15 -2.07
CA ARG A 70 9.52 -8.35 -1.48
C ARG A 70 8.83 -9.64 -1.95
N TYR A 71 7.50 -9.67 -1.93
CA TYR A 71 6.74 -10.84 -2.35
C TYR A 71 6.79 -11.06 -3.88
N LEU A 72 6.83 -9.99 -4.68
CA LEU A 72 7.05 -10.08 -6.12
C LEU A 72 8.39 -10.73 -6.45
N LEU A 73 9.43 -10.46 -5.66
CA LEU A 73 10.74 -11.09 -5.86
C LEU A 73 10.76 -12.58 -5.45
N LEU A 74 9.85 -12.98 -4.55
CA LEU A 74 9.65 -14.36 -4.10
C LEU A 74 8.66 -15.17 -4.97
N SER A 75 8.15 -14.59 -6.06
CA SER A 75 7.11 -15.16 -6.95
C SER A 75 7.47 -16.45 -7.69
N HIS A 76 8.67 -16.99 -7.50
CA HIS A 76 9.07 -18.31 -8.01
C HIS A 76 8.48 -19.48 -7.21
N VAL A 77 7.71 -19.18 -6.15
CA VAL A 77 7.00 -20.16 -5.34
C VAL A 77 5.53 -20.19 -5.77
N ASP A 78 5.05 -21.35 -6.21
CA ASP A 78 3.65 -21.57 -6.55
C ASP A 78 2.72 -21.19 -5.36
N ASP A 79 1.51 -20.71 -5.65
CA ASP A 79 0.50 -20.22 -4.68
C ASP A 79 0.82 -18.96 -3.86
N MET A 80 2.03 -18.37 -3.96
CA MET A 80 2.35 -17.13 -3.21
C MET A 80 1.58 -15.90 -3.73
N GLU A 81 1.29 -15.86 -5.03
CA GLU A 81 0.63 -14.71 -5.67
C GLU A 81 -0.78 -14.50 -5.13
N TRP A 82 -1.62 -15.55 -5.11
CA TRP A 82 -2.99 -15.43 -4.62
C TRP A 82 -3.02 -15.02 -3.15
N ARG A 83 -2.12 -15.58 -2.35
CA ARG A 83 -1.96 -15.22 -0.93
C ARG A 83 -1.68 -13.73 -0.76
N ILE A 84 -0.77 -13.13 -1.52
CA ILE A 84 -0.54 -11.69 -1.35
C ILE A 84 -1.74 -10.86 -1.83
N LEU A 85 -2.32 -11.18 -2.99
CA LEU A 85 -3.39 -10.38 -3.61
C LEU A 85 -4.62 -10.21 -2.71
N GLU A 86 -4.97 -11.22 -1.91
CA GLU A 86 -6.06 -11.16 -0.93
C GLU A 86 -5.87 -10.11 0.18
N HIS A 87 -4.63 -9.71 0.43
CA HIS A 87 -4.26 -8.76 1.50
C HIS A 87 -4.05 -7.35 0.97
N LEU A 88 -4.08 -7.17 -0.35
CA LEU A 88 -3.90 -5.89 -1.01
C LEU A 88 -5.24 -5.18 -1.20
N THR A 89 -5.23 -3.85 -1.12
CA THR A 89 -6.36 -3.03 -1.59
C THR A 89 -6.44 -3.09 -3.11
N PRO A 90 -7.58 -2.70 -3.72
CA PRO A 90 -7.70 -2.66 -5.18
C PRO A 90 -6.60 -1.84 -5.87
N GLU A 91 -6.24 -0.67 -5.35
CA GLU A 91 -5.16 0.16 -5.91
C GLU A 91 -3.79 -0.54 -5.84
N GLU A 92 -3.55 -1.29 -4.77
CA GLU A 92 -2.32 -2.06 -4.61
C GLU A 92 -2.26 -3.28 -5.50
N ARG A 93 -3.40 -3.92 -5.79
CA ARG A 93 -3.47 -5.03 -6.76
C ARG A 93 -3.08 -4.54 -8.15
N VAL A 94 -3.56 -3.37 -8.55
CA VAL A 94 -3.15 -2.73 -9.82
C VAL A 94 -1.64 -2.49 -9.83
N LEU A 95 -1.11 -1.87 -8.77
CA LEU A 95 0.33 -1.63 -8.64
C LEU A 95 1.15 -2.93 -8.68
N TYR A 96 0.70 -3.97 -7.97
CA TYR A 96 1.32 -5.29 -7.96
C TYR A 96 1.43 -5.87 -9.38
N LEU A 97 0.33 -5.87 -10.14
CA LEU A 97 0.31 -6.42 -11.49
C LEU A 97 1.21 -5.64 -12.46
N VAL A 98 1.25 -4.31 -12.33
CA VAL A 98 2.15 -3.45 -13.12
C VAL A 98 3.61 -3.77 -12.80
N LEU A 99 3.97 -3.83 -11.52
CA LEU A 99 5.34 -4.14 -11.09
C LEU A 99 5.74 -5.56 -11.51
N LYS A 100 4.84 -6.54 -11.39
CA LYS A 100 5.05 -7.90 -11.87
C LYS A 100 5.39 -7.92 -13.36
N GLY A 101 4.59 -7.24 -14.19
CA GLY A 101 4.84 -7.14 -15.62
C GLY A 101 6.20 -6.53 -15.97
N ILE A 102 6.63 -5.50 -15.24
CA ILE A 102 7.96 -4.88 -15.41
C ILE A 102 9.07 -5.87 -15.07
N ILE A 103 8.96 -6.56 -13.93
CA ILE A 103 9.96 -7.53 -13.45
C ILE A 103 10.04 -8.74 -14.39
N ASP A 104 8.90 -9.28 -14.81
CA ASP A 104 8.83 -10.46 -15.69
C ASP A 104 9.38 -10.13 -17.07
N LYS A 105 9.06 -8.94 -17.62
CA LYS A 105 9.65 -8.47 -18.88
C LYS A 105 11.17 -8.37 -18.78
N TRP A 106 11.67 -7.71 -17.74
CA TRP A 106 13.11 -7.58 -17.53
C TRP A 106 13.82 -8.94 -17.40
N ARG A 107 13.20 -9.91 -16.72
CA ARG A 107 13.72 -11.28 -16.61
C ARG A 107 13.76 -12.02 -17.95
N LYS A 108 12.73 -11.88 -18.79
CA LYS A 108 12.71 -12.46 -20.14
C LYS A 108 13.80 -11.86 -21.03
N ASP A 109 13.92 -10.54 -21.01
CA ASP A 109 14.95 -9.82 -21.76
C ASP A 109 16.37 -10.31 -21.39
N LEU A 110 16.63 -10.54 -20.09
CA LEU A 110 17.90 -11.11 -19.61
C LEU A 110 18.17 -12.55 -20.04
N ARG A 111 17.13 -13.33 -20.32
CA ARG A 111 17.24 -14.74 -20.72
C ARG A 111 17.28 -14.93 -22.24
N GLU A 112 17.20 -13.85 -23.00
CA GLU A 112 17.04 -13.88 -24.47
C GLU A 112 15.81 -14.70 -24.93
N GLU A 113 14.82 -14.88 -24.04
CA GLU A 113 13.57 -15.56 -24.35
C GLU A 113 12.72 -14.66 -25.27
N LYS A 114 12.66 -15.02 -26.57
CA LYS A 114 11.84 -14.33 -27.59
C LYS A 114 10.34 -14.56 -27.42
#